data_AF-A0A6C0J412-F1
#
_entry.id   AF-A0A6C0J412-F1
#
_cell.length_a   1.000
_cell.length_b   1.000
_cell.length_c   1.000
_cell.angle_alpha   90.00
_cell.angle_beta   90.00
_cell.angle_gamma   90.00
#
_symmetry.space_group_name_H-M   'P 1'
#
loop_
_entity.id
_entity.type
_entity.pdbx_description
1 polymer ?
#
loop_
_entity_poly.entity_id
_entity_poly.type
_entity_poly.pdbx_seq_one_letter_code
_entity_poly.pdbx_strand_id
1 'polypeptide(L)'
;MIVPTEINQDDIVKVLVNEDGIEDEIYGIVGMNTGKTLGLRYLNTTELFYKSACVYEVEATELSPAPYESVMEHYPVGTTFEDLEMKALGMNRFAFYSEIDIEDSDSDIYDEGGDEDESDLEGFVVSDSEIAGQDIPLPPGHESIDKDWNEWEPTTSGGKSFKDTVDAIETRIRRLSV
;
A
#
# COMPACT_ATOMS: atom_id res chain seq x y z
N MET A 1 19.84 22.45 25.96
CA MET A 1 20.19 23.15 24.70
C MET A 1 21.18 22.24 24.01
N ILE A 2 20.86 21.78 22.81
CA ILE A 2 21.72 20.86 22.06
C ILE A 2 22.88 21.68 21.50
N VAL A 3 24.11 21.22 21.73
CA VAL A 3 25.31 21.93 21.29
C VAL A 3 25.86 21.23 20.04
N PRO A 4 25.95 21.91 18.88
CA PRO A 4 26.41 21.31 17.63
C PRO A 4 27.78 20.63 17.70
N THR A 5 28.66 21.09 18.60
CA THR A 5 30.00 20.54 18.80
C THR A 5 30.02 19.25 19.62
N GLU A 6 28.92 18.92 20.30
CA GLU A 6 28.79 17.69 21.09
C GLU A 6 28.18 16.54 20.30
N ILE A 7 27.67 16.82 19.08
CA ILE A 7 27.12 15.81 18.16
C ILE A 7 28.27 15.16 17.39
N ASN A 8 28.50 13.89 17.66
CA ASN A 8 29.55 13.08 17.05
C ASN A 8 28.98 12.16 15.97
N GLN A 9 29.89 11.57 15.18
CA GLN A 9 29.53 10.48 14.29
C GLN A 9 28.98 9.29 15.11
N ASP A 10 27.99 8.60 14.55
CA ASP A 10 27.29 7.46 15.14
C ASP A 10 26.39 7.81 16.35
N ASP A 11 26.20 9.10 16.64
CA ASP A 11 25.14 9.58 17.54
C ASP A 11 23.77 9.40 16.89
N ILE A 12 22.73 9.17 17.70
CA ILE A 12 21.34 9.17 17.23
C ILE A 12 20.75 10.56 17.51
N VAL A 13 20.00 11.09 16.56
CA VAL A 13 19.28 12.35 16.69
C VAL A 13 17.84 12.17 16.26
N LYS A 14 16.95 12.91 16.91
CA LYS A 14 15.57 13.10 16.43
C LYS A 14 15.50 14.47 15.79
N VAL A 15 15.08 14.52 14.54
CA VAL A 15 14.98 15.77 13.79
C VAL A 15 13.56 16.02 13.31
N LEU A 16 13.20 17.30 13.25
CA LEU A 16 11.99 17.75 12.59
C LEU A 16 12.29 18.00 11.11
N VAL A 17 11.68 17.18 10.25
CA VAL A 17 11.76 17.28 8.79
C VAL A 17 10.50 17.97 8.30
N ASN A 18 10.64 18.88 7.33
CA ASN A 18 9.51 19.50 6.66
C ASN A 18 9.47 19.02 5.21
N GLU A 19 8.47 18.22 4.87
CA GLU A 19 8.25 17.71 3.52
C GLU A 19 6.87 18.20 3.02
N ASP A 20 6.84 18.93 1.92
CA ASP A 20 5.62 19.53 1.33
C ASP A 20 4.73 20.33 2.31
N GLY A 21 5.34 20.96 3.33
CA GLY A 21 4.64 21.77 4.32
C GLY A 21 4.05 20.96 5.49
N ILE A 22 4.33 19.67 5.56
CA ILE A 22 4.03 18.80 6.70
C ILE A 22 5.32 18.64 7.51
N GLU A 23 5.26 18.99 8.79
CA GLU A 23 6.35 18.77 9.73
C GLU A 23 6.21 17.37 10.33
N ASP A 24 7.24 16.54 10.18
CA ASP A 24 7.29 15.18 10.72
C ASP A 24 8.58 14.96 11.53
N GLU A 25 8.53 14.03 12.48
CA GLU A 25 9.61 13.78 13.42
C GLU A 25 10.30 12.45 13.11
N ILE A 26 11.54 12.51 12.63
CA ILE A 26 12.26 11.33 12.13
C ILE A 26 13.56 11.14 12.92
N TYR A 27 13.83 9.89 13.30
CA TYR A 27 15.13 9.52 13.88
C TYR A 27 16.18 9.36 12.78
N GLY A 28 17.43 9.67 13.10
CA GLY A 28 18.54 9.44 12.20
C GLY A 28 19.86 9.23 12.92
N ILE A 29 20.77 8.52 12.27
CA ILE A 29 22.14 8.33 12.74
C ILE A 29 23.03 9.38 12.08
N VAL A 30 23.87 10.04 12.87
CA VAL A 30 24.82 11.04 12.38
C VAL A 30 25.96 10.34 11.64
N GLY A 31 26.02 10.50 10.32
CA GLY A 31 27.13 10.01 9.51
C GLY A 31 28.29 11.01 9.40
N MET A 32 28.00 12.32 9.44
CA MET A 32 29.03 13.36 9.47
C MET A 32 28.55 14.67 10.09
N ASN A 33 29.44 15.35 10.80
CA ASN A 33 29.21 16.70 11.32
C ASN A 33 30.13 17.69 10.57
N THR A 34 29.53 18.61 9.80
CA THR A 34 30.28 19.62 9.01
C THR A 34 30.48 20.95 9.74
N GLY A 35 29.94 21.08 10.96
CA GLY A 35 29.86 22.34 11.70
C GLY A 35 28.79 23.32 11.21
N LYS A 36 28.14 23.07 10.05
CA LYS A 36 26.98 23.85 9.57
C LYS A 36 25.71 23.02 9.43
N THR A 37 25.85 21.81 8.92
CA THR A 37 24.78 20.82 8.78
C THR A 37 25.29 19.45 9.21
N LEU A 38 24.36 18.60 9.62
CA LEU A 38 24.58 17.19 9.88
C LEU A 38 24.27 16.40 8.61
N GLY A 39 25.12 15.44 8.26
CA GLY A 39 24.76 14.39 7.30
C GLY A 39 24.16 13.23 8.09
N LEU A 40 22.87 12.98 7.93
CA LEU A 40 22.11 11.98 8.66
C LEU A 40 21.77 10.79 7.75
N ARG A 41 21.76 9.60 8.33
CA ARG A 41 21.09 8.42 7.78
C ARG A 41 19.75 8.31 8.48
N TYR A 42 18.67 8.62 7.77
CA TYR A 42 17.34 8.58 8.35
C TYR A 42 16.88 7.15 8.59
N LEU A 43 16.08 7.00 9.63
CA LEU A 43 15.30 5.81 9.91
C LEU A 43 13.96 5.98 9.17
N ASN A 44 13.90 5.46 7.94
CA ASN A 44 12.77 5.63 7.05
C ASN A 44 11.69 4.58 7.34
N THR A 45 10.43 4.98 7.19
CA THR A 45 9.30 4.05 7.21
C THR A 45 9.34 3.15 5.98
N THR A 46 9.06 1.86 6.15
CA THR A 46 8.94 0.89 5.05
C THR A 46 7.50 0.38 4.92
N GLU A 47 7.18 -0.29 3.82
CA GLU A 47 5.88 -0.95 3.61
C GLU A 47 5.79 -2.33 4.30
N LEU A 48 6.82 -2.69 5.08
CA LEU A 48 6.89 -3.95 5.79
C LEU A 48 6.29 -3.84 7.20
N PHE A 49 5.68 -4.94 7.65
CA PHE A 49 5.06 -5.06 8.95
C PHE A 49 5.63 -6.22 9.75
N TYR A 50 5.72 -6.04 11.07
CA TYR A 50 6.10 -7.09 12.02
C TYR A 50 5.13 -7.07 13.18
N LYS A 51 4.34 -8.13 13.35
CA LYS A 51 3.31 -8.19 14.40
C LYS A 51 2.40 -6.94 14.39
N SER A 52 1.92 -6.58 13.20
CA SER A 52 1.13 -5.37 12.94
C SER A 52 1.82 -4.03 13.24
N ALA A 53 3.11 -4.00 13.60
CA ALA A 53 3.90 -2.79 13.74
C ALA A 53 4.58 -2.41 12.43
N CYS A 54 4.74 -1.10 12.20
CA CYS A 54 5.46 -0.63 11.03
C CYS A 54 6.96 -0.90 11.20
N VAL A 55 7.59 -1.42 10.16
CA VAL A 55 9.05 -1.65 10.16
C VAL A 55 9.74 -0.43 9.58
N TYR A 56 10.75 0.03 10.28
CA TYR A 56 11.61 1.14 9.89
C TYR A 56 12.99 0.63 9.51
N GLU A 57 13.64 1.24 8.53
CA GLU A 57 14.97 0.86 8.05
C GLU A 57 15.91 2.06 8.02
N VAL A 58 17.14 1.86 8.50
CA VAL A 58 18.17 2.92 8.46
C VAL A 58 18.77 2.99 7.06
N GLU A 59 18.76 4.19 6.48
CA GLU A 59 19.40 4.48 5.19
C GLU A 59 20.89 4.10 5.22
N ALA A 60 21.29 3.12 4.42
CA ALA A 60 22.64 2.57 4.49
C ALA A 60 23.65 3.36 3.64
N THR A 61 23.20 3.96 2.54
CA THR A 61 24.08 4.41 1.46
C THR A 61 24.20 5.94 1.41
N GLU A 62 23.10 6.65 1.59
CA GLU A 62 23.05 8.09 1.39
C GLU A 62 23.02 8.86 2.71
N LEU A 63 23.57 10.08 2.68
CA LEU A 63 23.55 11.01 3.79
C LEU A 63 22.71 12.21 3.42
N SER A 64 21.64 12.41 4.16
CA SER A 64 20.73 13.54 3.98
C SER A 64 21.17 14.71 4.84
N PRO A 65 21.34 15.91 4.27
CA PRO A 65 21.75 17.08 5.04
C PRO A 65 20.58 17.60 5.90
N ALA A 66 20.80 17.75 7.20
CA ALA A 66 19.87 18.37 8.15
C ALA A 66 20.52 19.58 8.84
N PRO A 67 19.80 20.71 8.98
CA PRO A 67 20.29 21.84 9.77
C PRO A 67 20.21 21.52 11.27
N TYR A 68 21.11 22.12 12.06
CA TYR A 68 21.11 21.91 13.53
C TYR A 68 19.83 22.37 14.21
N GLU A 69 19.18 23.39 13.64
CA GLU A 69 17.95 23.95 14.18
C GLU A 69 16.78 22.96 14.12
N SER A 70 16.86 21.96 13.23
CA SER A 70 15.89 20.87 13.15
C SER A 70 16.09 19.79 14.21
N VAL A 71 17.22 19.77 14.93
CA VAL A 71 17.50 18.74 15.93
C VAL A 71 16.66 19.00 17.18
N MET A 72 15.74 18.09 17.46
CA MET A 72 14.84 18.11 18.61
C MET A 72 15.46 17.40 19.80
N GLU A 73 16.09 16.25 19.55
CA GLU A 73 16.69 15.39 20.58
C GLU A 73 18.04 14.86 20.10
N HIS A 74 18.98 14.69 21.03
CA HIS A 74 20.34 14.20 20.77
C HIS A 74 20.69 13.11 21.78
N TYR A 75 21.10 11.96 21.25
CA TYR A 75 21.47 10.77 21.98
C TYR A 75 22.93 10.43 21.68
N PRO A 76 23.83 10.51 22.68
CA PRO A 76 25.26 10.36 22.46
C PRO A 76 25.64 8.92 22.09
N VAL A 77 26.83 8.78 21.50
CA VAL A 77 27.44 7.52 21.09
C VAL A 77 27.35 6.45 22.18
N GLY A 78 26.88 5.26 21.77
CA GLY A 78 26.60 4.13 22.66
C GLY A 78 25.12 3.96 23.00
N THR A 79 24.28 4.96 22.71
CA THR A 79 22.82 4.78 22.69
C THR A 79 22.46 3.91 21.48
N THR A 80 21.57 2.94 21.69
CA THR A 80 21.04 2.08 20.61
C THR A 80 19.56 2.34 20.46
N PHE A 81 18.97 1.99 19.31
CA PHE A 81 17.52 2.09 19.14
C PHE A 81 16.73 1.23 20.15
N GLU A 82 17.35 0.20 20.73
CA GLU A 82 16.75 -0.59 21.81
C GLU A 82 16.53 0.24 23.10
N ASP A 83 17.39 1.23 23.36
CA ASP A 83 17.21 2.18 24.47
C ASP A 83 16.09 3.19 24.19
N LEU A 84 15.75 3.38 22.91
CA LEU A 84 14.69 4.28 22.41
C LEU A 84 13.35 3.56 22.20
N GLU A 85 13.12 2.49 22.96
CA GLU A 85 11.90 1.68 22.88
C GLU A 85 11.65 1.04 21.49
N MET A 86 12.70 0.74 20.74
CA MET A 86 12.59 0.05 19.44
C MET A 86 13.21 -1.34 19.48
N LYS A 87 12.49 -2.34 18.96
CA LYS A 87 13.00 -3.69 18.77
C LYS A 87 13.84 -3.77 17.50
N ALA A 88 15.07 -4.27 17.59
CA ALA A 88 15.85 -4.64 16.41
C ALA A 88 15.28 -5.91 15.75
N LEU A 89 14.98 -5.82 14.46
CA LEU A 89 14.48 -6.94 13.63
C LEU A 89 15.57 -7.57 12.76
N GLY A 90 16.77 -6.99 12.73
CA GLY A 90 17.91 -7.43 11.90
C GLY A 90 18.07 -6.58 10.64
N MET A 91 19.22 -6.68 9.96
CA MET A 91 19.52 -5.93 8.72
C MET A 91 19.31 -4.40 8.80
N ASN A 92 19.52 -3.79 9.97
CA ASN A 92 19.24 -2.36 10.25
C ASN A 92 17.75 -1.99 10.21
N ARG A 93 16.87 -2.95 10.48
CA ARG A 93 15.43 -2.74 10.63
C ARG A 93 15.00 -2.74 12.08
N PHE A 94 14.03 -1.90 12.39
CA PHE A 94 13.53 -1.63 13.73
C PHE A 94 12.01 -1.49 13.74
N ALA A 95 11.36 -1.79 14.87
CA ALA A 95 9.94 -1.53 15.08
C ALA A 95 9.72 -1.01 16.50
N PHE A 96 8.80 -0.07 16.71
CA PHE A 96 8.51 0.45 18.05
C PHE A 96 7.81 -0.59 18.91
N TYR A 97 8.25 -0.77 20.16
CA TYR A 97 7.57 -1.68 21.10
C TYR A 97 6.11 -1.31 21.33
N SER A 98 5.77 -0.02 21.24
CA SER A 98 4.40 0.48 21.38
C SER A 98 3.47 0.09 20.23
N GLU A 99 4.02 -0.21 19.06
CA GLU A 99 3.25 -0.60 17.87
C GLU A 99 3.14 -2.12 17.71
N ILE A 100 4.04 -2.88 18.33
CA ILE A 100 4.06 -4.34 18.24
C ILE A 100 2.83 -4.92 18.95
N ASP A 101 1.96 -5.57 18.20
CA ASP A 101 0.86 -6.35 18.74
C ASP A 101 1.37 -7.70 19.26
N ILE A 102 1.36 -7.87 20.57
CA ILE A 102 1.78 -9.12 21.22
C ILE A 102 0.76 -10.25 21.05
N GLU A 103 -0.49 -9.93 20.70
CA GLU A 103 -1.53 -10.94 20.44
C GLU A 103 -1.36 -11.56 19.05
N ASP A 104 -0.69 -10.84 18.14
CA ASP A 104 -0.34 -11.36 16.83
C ASP A 104 0.64 -12.53 16.96
N SER A 105 0.20 -13.68 16.45
CA SER A 105 0.94 -14.93 16.51
C SER A 105 1.96 -15.05 15.40
N ASP A 106 1.81 -14.28 14.33
CA ASP A 106 2.80 -14.20 13.28
C ASP A 106 4.04 -13.49 13.81
N SER A 107 5.20 -13.97 13.43
CA SER A 107 6.49 -13.41 13.85
C SER A 107 7.41 -13.21 12.66
N ASP A 108 6.91 -13.46 11.46
CA ASP A 108 7.60 -13.13 10.23
C ASP A 108 7.30 -11.67 9.85
N ILE A 109 8.21 -11.08 9.08
CA ILE A 109 8.04 -9.75 8.51
C ILE A 109 7.32 -9.95 7.18
N TYR A 110 6.16 -9.32 7.00
CA TYR A 110 5.32 -9.43 5.80
C TYR A 110 5.09 -8.05 5.17
N ASP A 111 4.67 -8.02 3.92
CA ASP A 111 4.34 -6.79 3.18
C ASP A 111 2.81 -6.75 2.98
N GLU A 112 2.10 -5.88 3.69
CA GLU A 112 0.64 -5.82 3.61
C GLU A 112 0.16 -5.20 2.26
N GLY A 113 1.05 -4.49 1.56
CA GLY A 113 0.76 -3.83 0.28
C GLY A 113 1.41 -4.50 -0.93
N GLY A 114 2.27 -5.50 -0.69
CA GLY A 114 2.93 -6.26 -1.74
C GLY A 114 1.93 -7.05 -2.57
N ASP A 115 2.24 -7.23 -3.85
CA ASP A 115 1.55 -8.10 -4.82
C ASP A 115 1.61 -9.60 -4.42
N GLU A 116 1.39 -9.93 -3.16
CA GLU A 116 0.95 -11.25 -2.74
C GLU A 116 -0.48 -11.46 -3.26
N ASP A 117 -0.50 -11.91 -4.52
CA ASP A 117 -1.63 -12.36 -5.34
C ASP A 117 -2.31 -11.33 -6.28
N GLU A 118 -1.55 -10.73 -7.21
CA GLU A 118 -2.13 -10.38 -8.55
C GLU A 118 -2.81 -11.62 -9.19
N SER A 119 -2.32 -12.80 -8.83
CA SER A 119 -2.87 -14.13 -9.16
C SER A 119 -4.31 -14.34 -8.67
N ASP A 120 -4.73 -13.75 -7.55
CA ASP A 120 -6.13 -13.88 -7.05
C ASP A 120 -7.12 -13.10 -7.92
N LEU A 121 -6.65 -12.04 -8.61
CA LEU A 121 -7.49 -11.23 -9.50
C LEU A 121 -7.49 -11.74 -10.95
N GLU A 122 -6.49 -12.53 -11.37
CA GLU A 122 -6.44 -13.14 -12.70
C GLU A 122 -7.63 -14.08 -12.99
N GLY A 123 -8.32 -14.58 -11.97
CA GLY A 123 -9.54 -15.39 -12.12
C GLY A 123 -10.85 -14.60 -12.20
N PHE A 124 -10.84 -13.29 -11.90
CA PHE A 124 -12.05 -12.47 -11.89
C PHE A 124 -12.36 -11.85 -13.26
N VAL A 125 -11.33 -11.48 -14.01
CA VAL A 125 -11.46 -10.82 -15.31
C VAL A 125 -11.37 -11.84 -16.44
N VAL A 126 -12.52 -12.38 -16.85
CA VAL A 126 -12.58 -13.26 -18.03
C VAL A 126 -12.43 -12.39 -19.28
N SER A 127 -11.46 -12.72 -20.14
CA SER A 127 -11.29 -12.01 -21.41
C SER A 127 -12.48 -12.29 -22.34
N ASP A 128 -13.04 -11.24 -22.98
CA ASP A 128 -14.10 -11.38 -24.00
C ASP A 128 -13.73 -12.39 -25.12
N SER A 129 -12.42 -12.59 -25.35
CA SER A 129 -11.89 -13.53 -26.34
C SER A 129 -11.99 -15.00 -25.91
N GLU A 130 -12.03 -15.31 -24.62
CA GLU A 130 -12.18 -16.68 -24.12
C GLU A 130 -13.62 -17.19 -24.23
N ILE A 131 -14.57 -16.26 -24.25
CA ILE A 131 -16.01 -16.52 -24.40
C ILE A 131 -16.41 -16.54 -25.88
N ALA A 132 -15.63 -15.89 -26.76
CA ALA A 132 -15.87 -15.85 -28.20
C ALA A 132 -15.76 -17.26 -28.84
N GLY A 133 -16.90 -17.86 -29.14
CA GLY A 133 -16.99 -19.17 -29.80
C GLY A 133 -17.22 -20.36 -28.86
N GLN A 134 -17.39 -20.13 -27.55
CA GLN A 134 -17.90 -21.16 -26.66
C GLN A 134 -19.43 -21.26 -26.81
N ASP A 135 -19.93 -22.49 -26.95
CA ASP A 135 -21.36 -22.80 -26.87
C ASP A 135 -21.78 -22.67 -25.40
N ILE A 136 -22.04 -21.44 -24.95
CA ILE A 136 -22.53 -21.19 -23.59
C ILE A 136 -23.94 -21.79 -23.53
N PRO A 137 -24.17 -22.87 -22.76
CA PRO A 137 -25.49 -23.45 -22.69
C PRO A 137 -26.44 -22.44 -22.07
N LEU A 138 -27.58 -22.21 -22.75
CA LEU A 138 -28.61 -21.35 -22.21
C LEU A 138 -29.07 -21.87 -20.84
N PRO A 139 -29.33 -20.98 -19.88
CA PRO A 139 -29.73 -21.40 -18.54
C PRO A 139 -31.02 -22.24 -18.59
N PRO A 140 -31.17 -23.24 -17.71
CA PRO A 140 -32.37 -24.08 -17.68
C PRO A 140 -33.62 -23.21 -17.43
N GLY A 141 -34.66 -23.42 -18.25
CA GLY A 141 -35.90 -22.65 -18.17
C GLY A 141 -35.92 -21.35 -18.97
N HIS A 142 -34.87 -21.03 -19.75
CA HIS A 142 -34.86 -19.86 -20.64
C HIS A 142 -36.08 -19.83 -21.57
N GLU A 143 -36.51 -21.00 -22.06
CA GLU A 143 -37.66 -21.15 -22.96
C GLU A 143 -38.96 -20.53 -22.42
N SER A 144 -39.18 -20.57 -21.11
CA SER A 144 -40.37 -20.01 -20.49
C SER A 144 -40.29 -18.48 -20.43
N ILE A 145 -39.10 -17.96 -20.10
CA ILE A 145 -38.84 -16.53 -20.02
C ILE A 145 -38.88 -15.91 -21.42
N ASP A 146 -38.27 -16.55 -22.42
CA ASP A 146 -38.30 -16.10 -23.82
C ASP A 146 -39.74 -16.03 -24.34
N LYS A 147 -40.58 -16.99 -23.96
CA LYS A 147 -41.99 -16.98 -24.32
C LYS A 147 -42.74 -15.82 -23.66
N ASP A 148 -42.63 -15.67 -22.34
CA ASP A 148 -43.25 -14.56 -21.60
C ASP A 148 -42.75 -13.20 -22.12
N TRP A 149 -41.47 -13.08 -22.47
CA TRP A 149 -40.88 -11.88 -23.07
C TRP A 149 -41.52 -11.53 -24.41
N ASN A 150 -41.70 -12.53 -25.29
CA ASN A 150 -42.32 -12.35 -26.60
C ASN A 150 -43.79 -11.92 -26.48
N GLU A 151 -44.54 -12.52 -25.55
CA GLU A 151 -45.96 -12.22 -25.31
C GLU A 151 -46.18 -10.89 -24.58
N TRP A 152 -45.17 -10.37 -23.87
CA TRP A 152 -45.28 -9.14 -23.11
C TRP A 152 -45.29 -7.89 -24.00
N GLU A 153 -46.42 -7.17 -24.05
CA GLU A 153 -46.51 -5.87 -24.72
C GLU A 153 -46.53 -4.71 -23.71
N PRO A 154 -45.41 -4.01 -23.47
CA PRO A 154 -45.37 -2.90 -22.53
C PRO A 154 -46.27 -1.74 -22.97
N THR A 155 -47.09 -1.24 -22.06
CA THR A 155 -47.99 -0.10 -22.32
C THR A 155 -47.34 1.25 -22.01
N THR A 156 -46.25 1.27 -21.24
CA THR A 156 -45.52 2.47 -20.85
C THR A 156 -44.45 2.84 -21.88
N SER A 157 -44.14 4.13 -22.02
CA SER A 157 -43.10 4.62 -22.94
C SER A 157 -41.73 4.02 -22.63
N GLY A 158 -41.37 3.93 -21.35
CA GLY A 158 -40.13 3.31 -20.90
C GLY A 158 -40.06 1.81 -21.19
N GLY A 159 -41.15 1.07 -20.95
CA GLY A 159 -41.19 -0.36 -21.24
C GLY A 159 -41.06 -0.66 -22.73
N LYS A 160 -41.70 0.15 -23.59
CA LYS A 160 -41.55 0.03 -25.06
C LYS A 160 -40.12 0.28 -25.52
N SER A 161 -39.49 1.34 -25.02
CA SER A 161 -38.09 1.65 -25.35
C SER A 161 -37.13 0.55 -24.91
N PHE A 162 -37.38 -0.04 -23.72
CA PHE A 162 -36.56 -1.13 -23.19
C PHE A 162 -36.72 -2.40 -24.05
N LYS A 163 -37.97 -2.80 -24.34
CA LYS A 163 -38.24 -3.97 -25.19
C LYS A 163 -37.62 -3.83 -26.58
N ASP A 164 -37.81 -2.69 -27.24
CA ASP A 164 -37.24 -2.40 -28.57
C ASP A 164 -35.70 -2.48 -28.57
N THR A 165 -35.04 -1.94 -27.54
CA THR A 165 -33.58 -1.97 -27.42
C THR A 165 -33.07 -3.40 -27.28
N VAL A 166 -33.70 -4.19 -26.41
CA VAL A 166 -33.32 -5.60 -26.18
C VAL A 166 -33.56 -6.44 -27.44
N ASP A 167 -34.72 -6.30 -28.09
CA ASP A 167 -35.05 -7.03 -29.32
C ASP A 167 -34.08 -6.67 -30.47
N ALA A 168 -33.64 -5.41 -30.54
CA ALA A 168 -32.65 -4.95 -31.52
C ALA A 168 -31.26 -5.56 -31.27
N ILE A 169 -30.84 -5.64 -29.99
CA ILE A 169 -29.58 -6.28 -29.58
C ILE A 169 -29.65 -7.77 -29.91
N GLU A 170 -30.73 -8.46 -29.57
CA GLU A 170 -30.91 -9.89 -29.84
C GLU A 170 -30.87 -10.18 -31.34
N THR A 171 -31.54 -9.36 -32.15
CA THR A 171 -31.51 -9.47 -33.61
C THR A 171 -30.09 -9.29 -34.17
N ARG A 172 -29.31 -8.37 -33.58
CA ARG A 172 -27.91 -8.15 -33.98
C ARG A 172 -27.02 -9.32 -33.61
N ILE A 173 -27.17 -9.88 -32.42
CA ILE A 173 -26.42 -11.06 -31.96
C ILE A 173 -26.74 -12.27 -32.85
N ARG A 174 -28.03 -12.56 -33.10
CA ARG A 174 -28.45 -13.65 -34.00
C ARG A 174 -27.86 -13.53 -35.41
N ARG A 175 -27.66 -12.32 -35.93
CA ARG A 175 -27.01 -12.09 -37.24
C ARG A 175 -25.50 -12.31 -37.23
N LEU A 176 -24.86 -12.17 -36.08
CA LEU A 176 -23.41 -12.36 -35.90
C LEU A 176 -23.06 -13.83 -35.61
N SER A 177 -24.04 -14.64 -35.19
CA SER A 177 -23.88 -16.07 -34.90
C SER A 177 -24.15 -17.00 -36.10
N VAL A 178 -24.30 -16.48 -37.33
CA VAL A 178 -24.48 -17.23 -38.59
C VAL A 178 -23.20 -17.26 -39.40
#